data_AF-A0AA88ZK41-F1
#
_entry.id   AF-A0AA88ZK41-F1
#
_cell.length_a   1.000
_cell.length_b   1.000
_cell.length_c   1.000
_cell.angle_alpha   90.00
_cell.angle_beta   90.00
_cell.angle_gamma   90.00
#
_symmetry.space_group_name_H-M   'P 1'
#
loop_
_entity.id
_entity.type
_entity.pdbx_description
1 polymer ?
#
loop_
_entity_poly.entity_id
_entity_poly.type
_entity_poly.pdbx_seq_one_letter_code
_entity_poly.pdbx_strand_id
1 'polypeptide(L)'
;MNILNRNGFDGEELLKDSMVIMSHQGYAVEFIKLNEGDNPPVYIFVEQGDWLKNGPTIWGNTFSEYILNMLKQEIKALEKIGLLK
;
A
#
# COMPACT_ATOMS: atom_id res chain seq x y z
N MET A 1 13.31 -0.91 1.45
CA MET A 1 14.05 -0.23 2.55
C MET A 1 14.63 1.13 2.18
N ASN A 2 15.26 1.31 1.02
CA ASN A 2 15.91 2.59 0.67
C ASN A 2 15.00 3.83 0.72
N ILE A 3 13.70 3.73 0.40
CA ILE A 3 12.80 4.90 0.40
C ILE A 3 12.36 5.34 1.80
N LEU A 4 12.07 4.40 2.69
CA LEU A 4 11.60 4.69 4.04
C LEU A 4 12.72 5.40 4.81
N ASN A 5 13.93 4.82 4.78
CA ASN A 5 15.09 5.37 5.47
C ASN A 5 15.54 6.72 4.86
N ARG A 6 15.39 6.93 3.54
CA ARG A 6 15.70 8.22 2.88
C ARG A 6 14.76 9.35 3.31
N ASN A 7 13.54 9.03 3.73
CA ASN A 7 12.55 10.00 4.18
C ASN A 7 12.54 10.15 5.72
N GLY A 8 13.59 9.70 6.40
CA GLY A 8 13.69 9.76 7.86
C GLY A 8 12.72 8.83 8.59
N PHE A 9 12.12 7.87 7.89
CA PHE A 9 11.30 6.83 8.49
C PHE A 9 12.15 5.64 8.87
N ASP A 10 11.88 5.08 10.05
CA ASP A 10 12.36 3.77 10.42
C ASP A 10 11.56 2.71 9.64
N GLY A 11 12.05 2.40 8.44
CA GLY A 11 11.39 1.44 7.55
C GLY A 11 11.46 0.01 8.06
N GLU A 12 12.44 -0.30 8.91
CA GLU A 12 12.56 -1.60 9.57
C GLU A 12 11.44 -1.77 10.60
N GLU A 13 11.24 -0.77 11.47
CA GLU A 13 10.17 -0.82 12.45
C GLU A 13 8.78 -0.79 11.78
N LEU A 14 8.60 0.04 10.74
CA LEU A 14 7.33 0.11 9.99
C LEU A 14 6.96 -1.25 9.39
N LEU A 15 7.92 -1.95 8.79
CA LEU A 15 7.68 -3.22 8.09
C LEU A 15 7.94 -4.45 8.96
N LYS A 16 8.16 -4.25 10.26
CA LYS A 16 8.26 -5.35 11.21
C LYS A 16 7.00 -6.20 11.16
N ASP A 17 7.18 -7.52 11.19
CA ASP A 17 6.12 -8.52 11.07
C ASP A 17 5.20 -8.27 9.86
N SER A 18 5.75 -7.76 8.75
CA SER A 18 4.96 -7.42 7.58
C SER A 18 5.39 -8.21 6.35
N MET A 19 4.41 -8.50 5.49
CA MET A 19 4.66 -8.96 4.13
C MET A 19 4.39 -7.81 3.18
N VAL A 20 5.39 -7.44 2.38
CA VAL A 20 5.23 -6.45 1.31
C VAL A 20 4.53 -7.11 0.13
N ILE A 21 3.41 -6.53 -0.30
CA ILE A 21 2.60 -7.01 -1.41
C ILE A 21 3.05 -6.36 -2.72
N MET A 22 3.30 -5.06 -2.67
CA MET A 22 3.72 -4.27 -3.82
C MET A 22 4.69 -3.18 -3.36
N SER A 23 5.69 -2.89 -4.17
CA SER A 23 6.52 -1.70 -4.00
C SER A 23 6.64 -1.01 -5.34
N HIS A 24 6.22 0.25 -5.40
CA HIS A 24 6.49 1.08 -6.56
C HIS A 24 7.85 1.75 -6.35
N GLN A 25 8.72 1.66 -7.36
CA GLN A 25 10.09 2.15 -7.28
C GLN A 25 10.11 3.64 -6.90
N GLY A 26 10.43 3.92 -5.64
CA GLY A 26 10.79 5.25 -5.18
C GLY A 26 9.67 6.12 -4.60
N TYR A 27 8.40 5.69 -4.50
CA TYR A 27 7.38 6.50 -3.80
C TYR A 27 6.35 5.75 -2.94
N ALA A 28 6.12 4.44 -3.13
CA ALA A 28 5.08 3.72 -2.39
C ALA A 28 5.44 2.26 -2.02
N VAL A 29 4.89 1.81 -0.89
CA VAL A 29 5.01 0.44 -0.39
C VAL A 29 3.66 -0.01 0.16
N GLU A 30 3.12 -1.10 -0.35
CA GLU A 30 1.89 -1.73 0.13
C GLU A 30 2.21 -3.02 0.88
N PHE A 31 1.60 -3.24 2.04
CA PHE A 31 1.93 -4.36 2.92
C PHE A 31 0.76 -4.80 3.79
N ILE A 32 0.83 -6.02 4.31
CA ILE A 32 -0.01 -6.51 5.41
C ILE A 32 0.84 -6.78 6.64
N LYS A 33 0.23 -6.66 7.82
CA LYS A 33 0.82 -7.07 9.10
C LYS A 33 0.44 -8.51 9.42
N LEU A 34 1.44 -9.37 9.58
CA LEU A 34 1.30 -10.79 9.87
C LEU A 34 0.89 -11.08 11.32
N ASN A 35 0.93 -10.06 12.19
CA ASN A 35 0.57 -10.14 13.60
C ASN A 35 -0.83 -9.55 13.90
N GLU A 36 -1.62 -9.19 12.89
CA GLU A 36 -2.95 -8.57 13.03
C GLU A 36 -4.12 -9.56 12.75
N GLY A 37 -3.87 -10.86 12.88
CA GLY A 37 -4.87 -11.92 12.72
C GLY A 37 -4.97 -12.49 11.31
N ASP A 38 -6.03 -13.25 11.04
CA ASP A 38 -6.15 -14.10 9.84
C ASP A 38 -6.49 -13.33 8.55
N ASN A 39 -7.03 -12.12 8.66
CA ASN A 39 -7.44 -11.29 7.53
C ASN A 39 -7.10 -9.82 7.78
N PRO A 40 -5.80 -9.48 7.86
CA PRO A 40 -5.35 -8.14 8.18
C PRO A 40 -5.70 -7.17 7.03
N PRO A 41 -5.84 -5.87 7.33
CA PRO A 41 -5.97 -4.85 6.30
C PRO A 41 -4.68 -4.72 5.48
N VAL A 42 -4.83 -4.21 4.25
CA VAL A 42 -3.72 -3.80 3.40
C VAL A 42 -3.42 -2.32 3.66
N TYR A 43 -2.19 -2.03 4.07
CA TYR A 43 -1.69 -0.68 4.28
C TYR A 43 -0.90 -0.20 3.06
N ILE A 44 -0.87 1.12 2.81
CA ILE A 44 -0.13 1.71 1.69
C ILE A 44 0.73 2.90 2.12
N PHE A 45 2.02 2.73 2.40
CA PHE A 45 2.92 3.88 2.55
C PHE A 45 3.07 4.65 1.23
N VAL A 46 2.93 5.97 1.28
CA VAL A 46 3.24 6.89 0.18
C VAL A 46 4.09 8.03 0.70
N GLU A 47 5.19 8.33 0.00
CA GLU A 47 6.18 9.34 0.40
C GLU A 47 5.58 10.73 0.71
N GLN A 48 4.52 11.13 -0.01
CA GLN A 48 3.87 12.43 0.14
C GLN A 48 2.69 12.46 1.15
N GLY A 49 2.50 11.41 1.95
CA GLY A 49 1.38 11.35 2.90
C GLY A 49 1.67 11.86 4.31
N ASP A 50 0.62 12.09 5.10
CA ASP A 50 0.70 12.52 6.51
C ASP A 50 1.01 11.36 7.49
N TRP A 51 1.96 10.49 7.13
CA TRP A 51 2.26 9.26 7.86
C TRP A 51 2.79 9.48 9.27
N LEU A 52 3.64 10.49 9.46
CA LEU A 52 4.18 10.83 10.78
C LEU A 52 3.09 11.26 11.77
N LYS A 53 1.97 11.76 11.26
CA LYS A 53 0.86 12.28 12.07
C LYS A 53 -0.25 11.24 12.25
N ASN A 54 -0.58 10.54 11.17
CA ASN A 54 -1.77 9.69 11.10
C ASN A 54 -1.44 8.19 11.03
N GLY A 55 -0.16 7.83 10.95
CA GLY A 55 0.29 6.46 10.77
C GLY A 55 -0.11 5.89 9.40
N PRO A 56 -0.11 4.55 9.29
CA PRO A 56 -0.42 3.90 8.03
C PRO A 56 -1.85 4.05 7.53
N THR A 57 -1.99 4.50 6.28
CA THR A 57 -3.27 4.53 5.58
C THR A 57 -3.68 3.12 5.19
N ILE A 58 -4.91 2.75 5.55
CA ILE A 58 -5.56 1.52 5.10
C ILE A 58 -6.04 1.72 3.66
N TRP A 59 -5.56 0.88 2.76
CA TRP A 59 -5.94 0.85 1.35
C TRP A 59 -7.11 -0.09 1.07
N GLY A 60 -7.23 -1.15 1.86
CA GLY A 60 -8.37 -2.06 1.88
C GLY A 60 -8.44 -2.79 3.22
N ASN A 61 -9.64 -3.03 3.74
CA ASN A 61 -9.83 -3.68 5.05
C ASN A 61 -9.49 -5.18 4.99
N THR A 62 -9.40 -5.74 3.79
CA THR A 62 -9.03 -7.12 3.53
C THR A 62 -8.22 -7.19 2.23
N PHE A 63 -7.47 -8.29 2.04
CA PHE A 63 -6.74 -8.50 0.79
C PHE A 63 -7.67 -8.59 -0.44
N SER A 64 -8.84 -9.22 -0.29
CA SER A 64 -9.83 -9.32 -1.38
C SER A 64 -10.41 -7.97 -1.77
N GLU A 65 -10.68 -7.10 -0.79
CA GLU A 65 -11.14 -5.73 -1.05
C GLU A 65 -10.05 -4.93 -1.79
N TYR A 66 -8.80 -5.05 -1.34
CA TYR A 66 -7.65 -4.44 -1.99
C TYR A 66 -7.54 -4.84 -3.47
N ILE A 67 -7.55 -6.14 -3.78
CA ILE A 67 -7.48 -6.62 -5.17
C ILE A 67 -8.65 -6.11 -6.00
N LEU A 68 -9.87 -6.13 -5.45
CA LEU A 68 -11.05 -5.62 -6.13
C LEU A 68 -10.92 -4.12 -6.44
N ASN A 69 -10.37 -3.33 -5.51
CA ASN A 69 -10.13 -1.90 -5.70
C ASN A 69 -9.07 -1.64 -6.78
N MET A 70 -7.97 -2.40 -6.78
CA MET A 70 -6.94 -2.31 -7.82
C MET A 70 -7.50 -2.62 -9.21
N LEU A 71 -8.25 -3.72 -9.36
CA LEU A 71 -8.87 -4.08 -10.63
C LEU A 71 -9.86 -3.02 -11.11
N LYS A 72 -10.67 -2.45 -10.22
CA LYS A 72 -11.58 -1.35 -10.56
C LYS A 72 -10.84 -0.10 -11.03
N GLN A 73 -9.71 0.23 -10.41
CA GLN A 73 -8.90 1.38 -10.83
C GLN A 73 -8.28 1.16 -12.20
N GLU A 74 -7.76 -0.05 -12.46
CA GLU A 74 -7.19 -0.42 -13.75
C GLU A 74 -8.23 -0.38 -14.86
N ILE A 75 -9.42 -0.96 -14.62
CA ILE A 75 -10.55 -0.89 -15.56
C ILE A 75 -10.88 0.56 -15.91
N LYS A 76 -11.05 1.43 -14.90
CA LYS A 76 -11.33 2.86 -15.11
C LYS A 76 -10.22 3.57 -15.88
N ALA A 77 -8.95 3.22 -15.62
CA ALA A 77 -7.82 3.79 -16.33
C ALA A 77 -7.84 3.40 -17.82
N LEU A 78 -8.11 2.13 -18.12
CA LEU A 78 -8.23 1.59 -19.48
C LEU A 78 -9.43 2.17 -20.24
N GLU A 79 -10.57 2.33 -19.58
CA GLU A 79 -11.75 3.02 -20.13
C GLU A 79 -11.41 4.47 -20.50
N LYS A 80 -10.71 5.18 -19.61
CA LYS A 80 -10.34 6.59 -19.81
C LYS A 80 -9.43 6.80 -21.02
N ILE A 81 -8.55 5.84 -21.33
CA ILE A 81 -7.66 5.90 -22.50
C ILE A 81 -8.24 5.21 -23.74
N GLY A 82 -9.48 4.71 -23.66
CA GLY A 82 -10.20 4.09 -24.77
C GLY A 82 -9.74 2.69 -25.15
N LEU A 83 -8.98 2.01 -24.29
CA LEU A 83 -8.56 0.61 -24.49
C LEU A 83 -9.61 -0.40 -24.01
N LEU A 84 -10.53 0.03 -23.13
CA LEU A 84 -11.71 -0.71 -22.72
C LEU A 84 -12.96 0.14 -23.04
N LYS A 85 -14.07 -0.51 -23.40
CA LYS A 85 -15.35 0.14 -23.75
C LYS A 85 -16.40 -0.13 -22.69
#